data_AF-K0SMB0-F1
#
_entry.id   AF-K0SMB0-F1
#
_cell.length_a   1.000
_cell.length_b   1.000
_cell.length_c   1.000
_cell.angle_alpha   90.00
_cell.angle_beta   90.00
_cell.angle_gamma   90.00
#
_symmetry.space_group_name_H-M   'P 1'
#
loop_
_entity.id
_entity.type
_entity.pdbx_description
1 polymer ?
#
loop_
_entity_poly.entity_id
_entity_poly.type
_entity_poly.pdbx_seq_one_letter_code
_entity_poly.pdbx_strand_id
1 'polypeptide(L)'
;ELLTKERKLASCHEMSAKGNYASANLMSSELGGRRCEITSAPKTRDDLVGKTCVANKYIEESNQYRVTMEFTNEVLLIGSDHLKRRDRTPQDPGYYVECKNNRLIRREFKSNEECRAFFASLGAGVGELLNVDPDAGAKAEQAAADLLAELGLGDLESPSSSASKKNQPTSLGGKKKKRGGKKKGRK
;
A
#
# COMPACT_ATOMS: atom_id res chain seq x y z
N GLU A 1 4.55 9.45 -7.52
CA GLU A 1 5.80 9.11 -8.23
C GLU A 1 5.47 8.09 -9.32
N LEU A 2 5.61 8.44 -10.60
CA LEU A 2 5.38 7.51 -11.70
C LEU A 2 6.61 6.61 -11.83
N LEU A 3 6.46 5.31 -11.56
CA LEU A 3 7.52 4.35 -11.81
C LEU A 3 7.81 4.32 -13.31
N THR A 4 9.02 4.72 -13.72
CA THR A 4 9.46 4.61 -15.12
C THR A 4 9.38 3.16 -15.59
N LYS A 5 9.01 2.91 -16.85
CA LYS A 5 8.89 1.56 -17.42
C LYS A 5 10.14 0.70 -17.17
N GLU A 6 11.32 1.30 -17.22
CA GLU A 6 12.60 0.62 -16.95
C GLU A 6 12.75 0.16 -15.50
N ARG A 7 12.47 1.04 -14.52
CA ARG A 7 12.44 0.67 -13.09
C ARG A 7 11.44 -0.46 -12.80
N LYS A 8 10.30 -0.46 -13.50
CA LYS A 8 9.28 -1.51 -13.39
C LYS A 8 9.83 -2.87 -13.84
N LEU A 9 10.45 -2.91 -15.02
CA LEU A 9 11.07 -4.12 -15.57
C LEU A 9 12.21 -4.64 -14.70
N ALA A 10 13.08 -3.74 -14.22
CA ALA A 10 14.17 -4.08 -13.32
C ALA A 10 13.64 -4.73 -12.02
N SER A 11 12.58 -4.16 -11.45
CA SER A 11 11.93 -4.71 -10.26
C SER A 11 11.29 -6.08 -10.53
N CYS A 12 10.63 -6.27 -11.68
CA CYS A 12 10.11 -7.58 -12.09
C CYS A 12 11.21 -8.63 -12.22
N HIS A 13 12.35 -8.27 -12.82
CA HIS A 13 13.50 -9.16 -12.97
C HIS A 13 14.08 -9.56 -11.60
N GLU A 14 14.22 -8.61 -10.68
CA GLU A 14 14.69 -8.88 -9.31
C GLU A 14 13.74 -9.81 -8.54
N MET A 15 12.42 -9.58 -8.64
CA MET A 15 11.42 -10.45 -8.03
C MET A 15 11.50 -11.87 -8.61
N SER A 16 11.67 -12.01 -9.92
CA SER A 16 11.84 -13.30 -10.57
C SER A 16 13.11 -14.01 -10.09
N ALA A 17 14.23 -13.28 -9.97
CA ALA A 17 15.49 -13.84 -9.46
C ALA A 17 15.40 -14.32 -8.01
N LYS A 18 14.51 -13.71 -7.20
CA LYS A 18 14.18 -14.12 -5.83
C LYS A 18 13.13 -15.24 -5.76
N GLY A 19 12.65 -15.76 -6.90
CA GLY A 19 11.66 -16.83 -6.98
C GLY A 19 10.20 -16.37 -6.93
N ASN A 20 9.94 -15.05 -6.91
CA ASN A 20 8.59 -14.48 -6.86
C ASN A 20 7.98 -14.29 -8.26
N TYR A 21 7.96 -15.37 -9.06
CA TYR A 21 7.51 -15.34 -10.45
C TYR A 21 6.06 -14.84 -10.61
N ALA A 22 5.16 -15.25 -9.70
CA ALA A 22 3.76 -14.84 -9.76
C ALA A 22 3.60 -13.32 -9.62
N SER A 23 4.30 -12.72 -8.66
CA SER A 23 4.30 -11.27 -8.42
C SER A 23 4.97 -10.51 -9.56
N ALA A 24 6.10 -11.03 -10.06
CA ALA A 24 6.78 -10.46 -11.22
C ALA A 24 5.85 -10.41 -12.44
N ASN A 25 5.22 -11.54 -12.79
CA ASN A 25 4.31 -11.63 -13.93
C ASN A 25 3.07 -10.75 -13.76
N LEU A 26 2.52 -10.68 -12.55
CA LEU A 26 1.41 -9.79 -12.24
C LEU A 26 1.79 -8.34 -12.50
N MET A 27 2.93 -7.92 -11.95
CA MET A 27 3.40 -6.55 -12.06
C MET A 27 3.87 -6.21 -13.47
N SER A 28 4.33 -7.16 -14.30
CA SER A 28 4.79 -6.86 -15.66
C SER A 28 3.73 -6.15 -16.50
N SER A 29 2.47 -6.62 -16.44
CA SER A 29 1.35 -6.04 -17.18
C SER A 29 0.89 -4.68 -16.63
N GLU A 30 0.18 -3.89 -17.45
CA GLU A 30 -0.28 -2.56 -17.04
C GLU A 30 -1.37 -2.62 -15.96
N LEU A 31 -2.30 -3.56 -16.09
CA LEU A 31 -3.45 -3.69 -15.20
C LEU A 31 -3.28 -4.77 -14.14
N GLY A 32 -2.22 -5.58 -14.20
CA GLY A 32 -2.05 -6.69 -13.26
C GLY A 32 -1.95 -6.23 -11.79
N GLY A 33 -2.74 -6.90 -10.96
CA GLY A 33 -2.94 -6.60 -9.55
C GLY A 33 -3.79 -5.36 -9.28
N ARG A 34 -4.23 -4.65 -10.33
CA ARG A 34 -4.97 -3.41 -10.20
C ARG A 34 -6.46 -3.65 -10.31
N ARG A 35 -7.20 -2.77 -9.63
CA ARG A 35 -8.64 -2.65 -9.78
C ARG A 35 -8.97 -1.99 -11.11
N CYS A 36 -9.91 -2.59 -11.81
CA CYS A 36 -10.35 -2.19 -13.13
C CYS A 36 -11.88 -2.05 -13.16
N GLU A 37 -12.36 -1.25 -14.11
CA GLU A 37 -13.74 -1.20 -14.54
C GLU A 37 -13.87 -1.84 -15.92
N ILE A 38 -14.92 -2.63 -16.10
CA ILE A 38 -15.29 -3.18 -17.40
C ILE A 38 -16.05 -2.10 -18.17
N THR A 39 -15.46 -1.62 -19.26
CA THR A 39 -16.01 -0.51 -20.05
C THR A 39 -16.90 -0.97 -21.21
N SER A 40 -16.74 -2.22 -21.63
CA SER A 40 -17.55 -2.82 -22.69
C SER A 40 -17.63 -4.32 -22.47
N ALA A 41 -18.80 -4.89 -22.71
CA ALA A 41 -19.03 -6.32 -22.51
C ALA A 41 -18.66 -7.13 -23.76
N PRO A 42 -18.11 -8.34 -23.59
CA PRO A 42 -18.05 -9.30 -24.67
C PRO A 42 -19.47 -9.82 -24.97
N LYS A 43 -20.13 -9.26 -25.99
CA LYS A 43 -21.35 -9.64 -26.76
C LYS A 43 -22.60 -10.23 -26.06
N THR A 44 -22.52 -10.81 -24.87
CA THR A 44 -23.63 -11.51 -24.18
C THR A 44 -23.76 -11.16 -22.69
N ARG A 45 -22.89 -10.31 -22.14
CA ARG A 45 -22.88 -9.97 -20.70
C ARG A 45 -22.85 -8.46 -20.45
N ASP A 46 -23.82 -7.76 -21.01
CA ASP A 46 -23.97 -6.31 -20.83
C ASP A 46 -24.13 -5.92 -19.35
N ASP A 47 -24.57 -6.86 -18.52
CA ASP A 47 -24.65 -6.71 -17.08
C ASP A 47 -23.29 -6.45 -16.41
N LEU A 48 -22.17 -6.71 -17.09
CA LEU A 48 -20.83 -6.50 -16.56
C LEU A 48 -20.30 -5.08 -16.76
N VAL A 49 -20.89 -4.31 -17.68
CA VAL A 49 -20.43 -2.95 -17.97
C VAL A 49 -20.60 -2.06 -16.74
N GLY A 50 -19.55 -1.30 -16.39
CA GLY A 50 -19.51 -0.45 -15.20
C GLY A 50 -19.19 -1.19 -13.90
N LYS A 51 -19.16 -2.53 -13.89
CA LYS A 51 -18.77 -3.31 -12.71
C LYS A 51 -17.25 -3.31 -12.54
N THR A 52 -16.83 -3.46 -11.28
CA THR A 52 -15.43 -3.43 -10.88
C THR A 52 -14.87 -4.84 -10.66
N CYS A 53 -13.61 -5.01 -11.03
CA CYS A 53 -12.89 -6.27 -10.93
C CYS A 53 -11.41 -6.04 -10.63
N VAL A 54 -10.71 -7.11 -10.24
CA VAL A 54 -9.25 -7.10 -10.03
C VAL A 54 -8.60 -7.99 -11.08
N ALA A 55 -7.62 -7.45 -11.81
CA ALA A 55 -6.91 -8.19 -12.83
C ALA A 55 -5.79 -9.05 -12.21
N ASN A 56 -6.02 -10.36 -12.11
CA ASN A 56 -5.15 -11.27 -11.37
C ASN A 56 -4.02 -11.86 -12.20
N LYS A 57 -4.23 -12.01 -13.51
CA LYS A 57 -3.22 -12.59 -14.39
C LYS A 57 -3.45 -12.10 -15.82
N TYR A 58 -2.39 -11.70 -16.47
CA TYR A 58 -2.40 -11.39 -17.90
C TYR A 58 -2.00 -12.63 -18.71
N ILE A 59 -2.69 -12.87 -19.82
CA ILE A 59 -2.45 -13.95 -20.78
C ILE A 59 -2.05 -13.28 -22.09
N GLU A 60 -0.75 -13.32 -22.40
CA GLU A 60 -0.18 -12.65 -23.57
C GLU A 60 -0.70 -13.23 -24.90
N GLU A 61 -0.87 -14.56 -24.97
CA GLU A 61 -1.30 -15.27 -26.18
C GLU A 61 -2.66 -14.80 -26.73
N SER A 62 -3.58 -14.44 -25.83
CA SER A 62 -4.94 -14.01 -26.18
C SER A 62 -5.20 -12.53 -25.89
N ASN A 63 -4.21 -11.77 -25.42
CA ASN A 63 -4.35 -10.38 -24.96
C ASN A 63 -5.51 -10.20 -23.96
N GLN A 64 -5.65 -11.13 -23.02
CA GLN A 64 -6.74 -11.16 -22.04
C GLN A 64 -6.23 -11.14 -20.61
N TYR A 65 -7.02 -10.57 -19.71
CA TYR A 65 -6.84 -10.68 -18.28
C TYR A 65 -7.82 -11.68 -17.67
N ARG A 66 -7.30 -12.55 -16.82
CA ARG A 66 -8.10 -13.25 -15.82
C ARG A 66 -8.43 -12.26 -14.71
N VAL A 67 -9.69 -11.88 -14.61
CA VAL A 67 -10.18 -10.93 -13.61
C VAL A 67 -11.08 -11.63 -12.59
N THR A 68 -11.09 -11.14 -11.35
CA THR A 68 -12.08 -11.51 -10.32
C THR A 68 -13.00 -10.33 -10.06
N MET A 69 -14.31 -10.55 -10.13
CA MET A 69 -15.33 -9.55 -9.82
C MET A 69 -15.35 -9.23 -8.32
N GLU A 70 -15.41 -7.95 -7.94
CA GLU A 70 -15.30 -7.55 -6.52
C GLU A 70 -16.47 -8.02 -5.65
N PHE A 71 -17.68 -8.07 -6.20
CA PHE A 71 -18.91 -8.36 -5.43
C PHE A 71 -19.40 -9.80 -5.60
N THR A 72 -19.27 -10.36 -6.81
CA THR A 72 -19.73 -11.73 -7.10
C THR A 72 -18.64 -12.78 -6.91
N ASN A 73 -17.38 -12.37 -6.77
CA ASN A 73 -16.21 -13.25 -6.75
C ASN A 73 -16.08 -14.17 -7.99
N GLU A 74 -16.84 -13.89 -9.04
CA GLU A 74 -16.80 -14.62 -10.30
C GLU A 74 -15.47 -14.34 -11.01
N VAL A 75 -14.87 -15.38 -11.60
CA VAL A 75 -13.62 -15.26 -12.36
C VAL A 75 -13.93 -15.28 -13.85
N LEU A 76 -13.48 -14.24 -14.57
CA LEU A 76 -13.77 -14.05 -15.99
C LEU A 76 -12.48 -13.80 -16.79
N LEU A 77 -12.54 -14.07 -18.09
CA LEU A 77 -11.52 -13.68 -19.06
C LEU A 77 -12.03 -12.48 -19.85
N ILE A 78 -11.36 -11.34 -19.71
CA ILE A 78 -11.75 -10.08 -20.34
C ILE A 78 -10.57 -9.55 -21.15
N GLY A 79 -10.82 -9.14 -22.39
CA GLY A 79 -9.79 -8.54 -23.25
C GLY A 79 -9.25 -7.25 -22.63
N SER A 80 -7.96 -6.97 -22.85
CA SER A 80 -7.31 -5.76 -22.34
C SER A 80 -8.06 -4.48 -22.73
N ASP A 81 -8.60 -4.44 -23.95
CA ASP A 81 -9.29 -3.28 -24.52
C ASP A 81 -10.62 -2.94 -23.83
N HIS A 82 -11.17 -3.90 -23.08
CA HIS A 82 -12.42 -3.75 -22.35
C HIS A 82 -12.22 -3.29 -20.90
N LEU A 83 -10.97 -3.18 -20.43
CA LEU A 83 -10.65 -2.83 -19.06
C LEU A 83 -10.04 -1.43 -18.98
N LYS A 84 -10.50 -0.63 -18.02
CA LYS A 84 -9.81 0.60 -17.62
C LYS A 84 -9.44 0.51 -16.17
N ARG A 85 -8.27 1.03 -15.81
CA ARG A 85 -7.87 1.16 -14.41
C ARG A 85 -8.89 2.03 -13.67
N ARG A 86 -9.35 1.56 -12.52
CA ARG A 86 -10.24 2.30 -11.62
C ARG A 86 -9.77 2.13 -10.19
N ASP A 87 -9.11 3.16 -9.67
CA ASP A 87 -8.72 3.18 -8.28
C ASP A 87 -9.94 3.41 -7.36
N ARG A 88 -9.82 3.05 -6.09
CA ARG A 88 -10.86 3.35 -5.10
C ARG A 88 -10.87 4.85 -4.81
N THR A 89 -12.06 5.38 -4.65
CA THR A 89 -12.30 6.78 -4.24
C THR A 89 -13.06 6.77 -2.92
N PRO A 90 -13.09 7.88 -2.16
CA PRO A 90 -13.95 7.98 -0.97
C PRO A 90 -15.42 7.68 -1.26
N GLN A 91 -15.89 7.93 -2.49
CA GLN A 91 -17.24 7.62 -2.97
C GLN A 91 -17.42 6.14 -3.39
N ASP A 92 -16.35 5.35 -3.42
CA ASP A 92 -16.29 3.93 -3.78
C ASP A 92 -15.34 3.15 -2.83
N PRO A 93 -15.63 3.12 -1.51
CA PRO A 93 -14.70 2.62 -0.49
C PRO A 93 -14.57 1.10 -0.47
N GLY A 94 -15.52 0.37 -1.07
CA GLY A 94 -15.51 -1.10 -1.21
C GLY A 94 -15.66 -1.91 0.09
N TYR A 95 -15.41 -1.32 1.26
CA TYR A 95 -15.69 -1.87 2.59
C TYR A 95 -15.83 -0.75 3.62
N TYR A 96 -16.37 -1.06 4.80
CA TYR A 96 -16.39 -0.16 5.96
C TYR A 96 -15.62 -0.79 7.11
N VAL A 97 -14.82 -0.01 7.84
CA VAL A 97 -14.14 -0.49 9.05
C VAL A 97 -14.67 0.31 10.23
N GLU A 98 -15.22 -0.41 11.20
CA GLU A 98 -15.73 0.16 12.45
C GLU A 98 -14.82 -0.24 13.61
N CYS A 99 -14.56 0.66 14.55
CA CYS A 99 -13.94 0.30 15.82
C CYS A 99 -15.01 0.20 16.91
N LYS A 100 -15.27 -1.00 17.42
CA LYS A 100 -16.17 -1.25 18.55
C LYS A 100 -15.39 -1.90 19.67
N ASN A 101 -15.42 -1.33 20.88
CA ASN A 101 -14.73 -1.87 22.06
C ASN A 101 -13.24 -2.20 21.80
N ASN A 102 -12.50 -1.26 21.18
CA ASN A 102 -11.10 -1.43 20.76
C ASN A 102 -10.85 -2.55 19.73
N ARG A 103 -11.90 -3.10 19.12
CA ARG A 103 -11.83 -4.12 18.07
C ARG A 103 -12.20 -3.52 16.72
N LEU A 104 -11.32 -3.68 15.74
CA LEU A 104 -11.60 -3.33 14.35
C LEU A 104 -12.48 -4.41 13.70
N ILE A 105 -13.65 -4.02 13.22
CA ILE A 105 -14.60 -4.87 12.52
C ILE A 105 -14.69 -4.36 11.09
N ARG A 106 -14.30 -5.20 10.13
CA ARG A 106 -14.48 -4.94 8.71
C ARG A 106 -15.87 -5.45 8.29
N ARG A 107 -16.68 -4.55 7.75
CA ARG A 107 -17.97 -4.84 7.13
C ARG A 107 -17.81 -4.87 5.61
N GLU A 108 -18.21 -5.98 5.03
CA GLU A 108 -18.29 -6.17 3.58
C GLU A 108 -19.72 -5.95 3.10
N PHE A 109 -19.87 -5.58 1.83
CA PHE A 109 -21.16 -5.28 1.21
C PHE A 109 -21.36 -6.17 -0.01
N LYS A 110 -22.61 -6.52 -0.32
CA LYS A 110 -22.91 -7.36 -1.49
C LYS A 110 -22.91 -6.55 -2.79
N SER A 111 -23.03 -5.22 -2.70
CA SER A 111 -22.91 -4.32 -3.82
C SER A 111 -22.31 -2.97 -3.41
N ASN A 112 -21.87 -2.21 -4.40
CA ASN A 112 -21.38 -0.85 -4.17
C ASN A 112 -22.52 0.09 -3.77
N GLU A 113 -23.73 -0.17 -4.28
CA GLU A 113 -24.94 0.57 -3.92
C GLU A 113 -25.27 0.41 -2.43
N GLU A 114 -25.18 -0.82 -1.90
CA GLU A 114 -25.35 -1.08 -0.46
C GLU A 114 -24.30 -0.36 0.38
N CYS A 115 -23.03 -0.41 -0.06
CA CYS A 115 -21.93 0.28 0.58
C CYS A 115 -22.20 1.79 0.64
N ARG A 116 -22.52 2.42 -0.49
CA ARG A 116 -22.86 3.84 -0.57
C ARG A 116 -24.08 4.20 0.28
N ALA A 117 -25.13 3.38 0.25
CA ALA A 117 -26.33 3.59 1.06
C ALA A 117 -26.02 3.53 2.56
N PHE A 118 -25.13 2.63 2.98
CA PHE A 118 -24.66 2.56 4.37
C PHE A 118 -23.86 3.81 4.77
N PHE A 119 -22.93 4.29 3.94
CA PHE A 119 -22.23 5.55 4.22
C PHE A 119 -23.18 6.75 4.23
N ALA A 120 -24.18 6.78 3.35
CA ALA A 120 -25.20 7.82 3.35
C ALA A 120 -26.07 7.79 4.61
N SER A 121 -26.42 6.60 5.13
CA SER A 121 -27.19 6.48 6.38
C SER A 121 -26.39 6.87 7.61
N LEU A 122 -25.06 6.67 7.59
CA LEU A 122 -24.16 7.24 8.59
C LEU A 122 -24.17 8.78 8.57
N GLY A 123 -24.43 9.40 7.41
CA GLY A 123 -24.45 10.86 7.21
C GLY A 123 -25.47 11.64 8.06
N ALA A 124 -26.45 10.97 8.69
CA ALA A 124 -27.32 11.60 9.69
C ALA A 124 -26.68 11.72 11.09
N GLY A 125 -25.57 11.02 11.36
CA GLY A 125 -24.83 11.08 12.63
C GLY A 125 -23.30 11.23 12.49
N VAL A 126 -22.76 11.25 11.27
CA VAL A 126 -21.31 11.38 10.97
C VAL A 126 -20.96 12.73 10.35
N GLY A 127 -21.95 13.55 9.97
CA GLY A 127 -21.73 14.96 9.63
C GLY A 127 -21.10 15.76 10.78
N GLU A 128 -21.18 15.26 12.01
CA GLU A 128 -20.56 15.83 13.21
C GLU A 128 -19.08 15.44 13.38
N LEU A 129 -18.57 14.44 12.64
CA LEU A 129 -17.17 13.98 12.70
C LEU A 129 -16.22 14.79 11.80
N LEU A 130 -16.75 15.62 10.90
CA LEU A 130 -15.98 16.58 10.08
C LEU A 130 -15.89 17.97 10.70
N ASN A 131 -16.52 18.21 11.85
CA ASN A 131 -16.18 19.35 12.70
C ASN A 131 -14.86 19.05 13.42
N VAL A 132 -13.78 18.91 12.65
CA VAL A 132 -12.45 19.10 13.20
C VAL A 132 -12.43 20.56 13.62
N ASP A 133 -12.39 20.81 14.93
CA ASP A 133 -12.13 22.14 15.47
C ASP A 133 -10.91 22.68 14.72
N PRO A 134 -11.02 23.78 13.96
CA PRO A 134 -9.89 24.32 13.21
C PRO A 134 -8.69 24.65 14.11
N ASP A 135 -8.93 24.79 15.42
CA ASP A 135 -7.93 25.03 16.44
C ASP A 135 -7.39 23.74 17.08
N ALA A 136 -7.89 22.56 16.72
CA ALA A 136 -7.42 21.29 17.27
C ALA A 136 -5.93 21.05 17.01
N GLY A 137 -5.44 21.50 15.85
CA GLY A 137 -4.01 21.45 15.52
C GLY A 137 -3.17 22.32 16.47
N ALA A 138 -3.58 23.58 16.68
CA ALA A 138 -2.88 24.51 17.55
C ALA A 138 -2.94 24.09 19.03
N LYS A 139 -4.08 23.56 19.48
CA LYS A 139 -4.23 23.00 20.83
C LYS A 139 -3.34 21.79 21.07
N ALA A 140 -3.24 20.88 20.10
CA ALA A 140 -2.36 19.73 20.20
C ALA A 140 -0.88 20.14 20.21
N GLU A 141 -0.51 21.15 19.40
CA GLU A 141 0.84 21.71 19.36
C GLU A 141 1.20 22.42 20.67
N GLN A 142 0.30 23.23 21.22
CA GLN A 142 0.48 23.87 22.52
C GLN A 142 0.61 22.83 23.64
N ALA A 143 -0.25 21.81 23.67
CA ALA A 143 -0.16 20.74 24.66
C ALA A 143 1.16 19.95 24.56
N ALA A 144 1.67 19.74 23.34
CA ALA A 144 2.98 19.12 23.13
C ALA A 144 4.12 20.03 23.64
N ALA A 145 4.05 21.34 23.37
CA ALA A 145 5.03 22.32 23.84
C ALA A 145 5.05 22.40 25.38
N ASP A 146 3.88 22.41 26.02
CA ASP A 146 3.75 22.43 27.48
C ASP A 146 4.36 21.16 28.12
N LEU A 147 4.10 19.98 27.55
CA LEU A 147 4.72 18.72 28.01
C LEU A 147 6.24 18.72 27.82
N LEU A 148 6.74 19.26 26.70
CA LEU A 148 8.19 19.40 26.46
C LEU A 148 8.83 20.38 27.44
N ALA A 149 8.13 21.46 27.80
CA ALA A 149 8.58 22.42 28.79
C ALA A 149 8.62 21.81 30.20
N GLU A 150 7.60 21.03 30.59
CA GLU A 150 7.57 20.31 31.88
C GLU A 150 8.72 19.28 31.99
N LEU A 151 9.07 18.62 30.88
CA LEU A 151 10.19 17.69 30.81
C LEU A 151 11.57 18.38 30.68
N GLY A 152 11.61 19.72 30.61
CA GLY A 152 12.85 20.49 30.47
C GLY A 152 13.56 20.32 29.12
N LEU A 153 12.82 19.93 28.08
CA LEU A 153 13.34 19.66 26.73
C LEU A 153 13.01 20.79 25.72
N GLY A 154 12.35 21.86 26.17
CA GLY A 154 11.94 22.99 25.33
C GLY A 154 13.07 23.90 24.83
N ASP A 155 14.27 23.80 25.42
CA ASP A 155 15.42 24.68 25.13
C ASP A 155 16.68 23.90 24.71
N LEU A 156 16.51 22.92 23.83
CA LEU A 156 17.64 22.36 23.09
C LEU A 156 17.67 23.02 21.70
N GLU A 157 18.15 24.26 21.65
CA GLU A 157 18.70 24.82 20.40
C GLU A 157 19.66 23.78 19.83
N SER A 158 19.33 23.25 18.66
CA SER A 158 20.27 22.44 17.88
C SER A 158 21.53 23.30 17.66
N PRO A 159 22.71 22.93 18.18
CA PRO A 159 23.93 23.56 17.72
C PRO A 159 24.22 22.94 16.35
N SER A 160 23.61 23.49 15.30
CA SER A 160 24.21 23.44 13.98
C SER A 160 25.48 24.27 14.05
N SER A 161 26.61 23.62 14.36
CA SER A 161 27.92 24.24 14.19
C SER A 161 28.77 23.36 13.29
N SER A 162 28.91 23.85 12.07
CA SER A 162 29.98 23.52 11.14
C SER A 162 31.34 23.71 11.79
N ALA A 163 32.17 22.67 11.84
CA ALA A 163 33.61 22.81 11.97
C ALA A 163 34.31 21.68 11.19
N SER A 164 34.83 22.04 10.02
CA SER A 164 35.78 21.23 9.26
C SER A 164 37.20 21.42 9.79
N LYS A 165 38.07 20.42 9.52
CA LYS A 165 39.55 20.36 9.67
C LYS A 165 40.08 19.99 11.08
N LYS A 166 41.05 19.09 11.29
CA LYS A 166 41.84 18.16 10.43
C LYS A 166 42.72 17.29 11.38
N ASN A 167 43.17 16.12 10.90
CA ASN A 167 44.33 15.30 11.34
C ASN A 167 44.15 14.40 12.60
N GLN A 168 43.90 13.09 12.45
CA GLN A 168 44.83 11.94 12.22
C GLN A 168 45.35 11.31 13.55
N PRO A 169 45.77 10.02 13.56
CA PRO A 169 45.18 9.00 14.43
C PRO A 169 46.17 8.50 15.50
N THR A 170 45.64 8.00 16.63
CA THR A 170 46.46 7.22 17.57
C THR A 170 45.74 5.97 18.04
N SER A 171 46.25 4.86 17.52
CA SER A 171 46.09 3.49 17.95
C SER A 171 46.73 3.22 19.32
N LEU A 172 46.01 2.56 20.22
CA LEU A 172 46.50 1.65 21.28
C LEU A 172 45.35 0.66 21.53
N GLY A 173 45.43 -0.67 21.50
CA GLY A 173 46.55 -1.59 21.50
C GLY A 173 46.24 -2.77 22.44
N GLY A 174 45.90 -3.94 21.89
CA GLY A 174 45.91 -5.24 22.59
C GLY A 174 44.61 -6.06 22.43
N LYS A 175 44.58 -7.34 22.07
CA LYS A 175 45.60 -8.38 21.86
C LYS A 175 45.05 -9.42 20.86
N LYS A 176 45.93 -9.84 19.95
CA LYS A 176 45.78 -10.92 18.97
C LYS A 176 46.00 -12.29 19.64
N LYS A 177 45.12 -13.27 19.41
CA LYS A 177 45.48 -14.70 19.40
C LYS A 177 44.84 -15.38 18.17
N LYS A 178 45.70 -16.04 17.39
CA LYS A 178 45.41 -16.84 16.19
C LYS A 178 45.77 -18.30 16.48
N ARG A 179 45.16 -19.21 15.70
CA ARG A 179 45.39 -20.67 15.53
C ARG A 179 44.35 -21.48 16.32
N GLY A 180 43.61 -22.44 15.77
CA GLY A 180 43.61 -23.14 14.48
C GLY A 180 42.81 -24.45 14.68
N GLY A 181 42.39 -25.14 13.62
CA GLY A 181 41.91 -26.52 13.75
C GLY A 181 40.62 -26.86 13.00
N LYS A 182 40.77 -27.08 11.69
CA LYS A 182 39.83 -27.83 10.84
C LYS A 182 39.82 -29.30 11.30
N LYS A 183 38.66 -29.87 11.66
CA LYS A 183 38.47 -31.33 11.73
C LYS A 183 37.28 -31.74 10.86
N LYS A 184 37.62 -32.38 9.74
CA LYS A 184 36.76 -33.29 8.99
C LYS A 184 36.63 -34.58 9.82
N GLY A 185 35.41 -35.06 10.04
CA GLY A 185 35.13 -36.41 10.51
C GLY A 185 34.34 -37.15 9.44
N ARG A 186 34.93 -38.20 8.86
CA ARG A 186 34.31 -39.18 7.98
C ARG A 186 34.50 -40.53 8.69
N LYS A 187 33.39 -41.16 9.05
CA LYS A 187 33.12 -42.60 8.94
C LYS A 187 31.67 -42.82 9.32
#